data_AF-A0AAQ5ZLQ6-F1
#
_entry.id   AF-A0AAQ5ZLQ6-F1
#
_cell.length_a   1.000
_cell.length_b   1.000
_cell.length_c   1.000
_cell.angle_alpha   90.00
_cell.angle_beta   90.00
_cell.angle_gamma   90.00
#
_symmetry.space_group_name_H-M   'P 1'
#
loop_
_entity.id
_entity.type
_entity.pdbx_description
1 polymer ?
#
loop_
_entity_poly.entity_id
_entity_poly.type
_entity_poly.pdbx_seq_one_letter_code
_entity_poly.pdbx_strand_id
1 'polypeptide(L)'
;VYFFKVSILLSLTDQYSQQGWVYFKHSFYYVSPVKKNWRDSRQECLQRGADLVIINSRDEQVSVRAIWIGLTDSETEDIWKWVDGTLLSTSYWFGSEPNNFGSRDEDCVELGVYGTEMNWNDAPCRFKNFWICEKMLVL
;
A
#
# COMPACT_ATOMS: atom_id res chain seq x y z
N VAL A 1 -10.14 31.24 -7.15
CA VAL A 1 -10.33 29.86 -6.65
C VAL A 1 -9.22 28.92 -7.13
N TYR A 2 -8.93 28.85 -8.43
CA TYR A 2 -7.84 28.01 -8.97
C TYR A 2 -6.45 28.34 -8.39
N PHE A 3 -6.07 29.61 -8.37
CA PHE A 3 -4.79 30.06 -7.81
C PHE A 3 -4.60 29.62 -6.35
N PHE A 4 -5.64 29.75 -5.52
CA PHE A 4 -5.62 29.30 -4.13
C PHE A 4 -5.42 27.78 -4.01
N LYS A 5 -6.07 26.97 -4.86
CA LYS A 5 -5.84 25.51 -4.89
C LYS A 5 -4.40 25.14 -5.25
N VAL A 6 -3.80 25.84 -6.22
CA VAL A 6 -2.40 25.63 -6.62
C VAL A 6 -1.45 26.02 -5.49
N SER A 7 -1.65 27.16 -4.83
CA SER A 7 -0.82 27.58 -3.70
C SER A 7 -0.91 26.63 -2.51
N ILE A 8 -2.12 26.14 -2.18
CA ILE A 8 -2.32 25.13 -1.13
C ILE A 8 -1.58 23.84 -1.49
N LEU A 9 -1.73 23.34 -2.72
CA LEU A 9 -1.05 22.13 -3.18
C LEU A 9 0.47 22.24 -3.06
N LEU A 10 1.06 23.37 -3.48
CA LEU A 10 2.50 23.60 -3.37
C LEU A 10 2.95 23.59 -1.91
N SER A 11 2.23 24.31 -1.03
CA SER A 11 2.57 24.36 0.40
C SER A 11 2.49 23.00 1.09
N LEU A 12 1.47 22.20 0.77
CA LEU A 12 1.34 20.84 1.30
C LEU A 12 2.45 19.95 0.77
N THR A 13 2.78 20.05 -0.52
CA THR A 13 3.85 19.26 -1.12
C THR A 13 5.20 19.55 -0.47
N ASP A 14 5.52 20.82 -0.23
CA ASP A 14 6.74 21.22 0.47
C ASP A 14 6.76 20.68 1.91
N GLN A 15 5.65 20.80 2.63
CA GLN A 15 5.54 20.30 4.01
C GLN A 15 5.70 18.78 4.10
N TYR A 16 5.05 18.02 3.20
CA TYR A 16 5.09 16.56 3.19
C TYR A 16 6.44 16.02 2.69
N SER A 17 7.06 16.68 1.71
CA SER A 17 8.38 16.29 1.21
C SER A 17 9.47 16.39 2.28
N GLN A 18 9.42 17.41 3.15
CA GLN A 18 10.32 17.53 4.31
C GLN A 18 10.18 16.39 5.33
N GLN A 19 9.05 15.68 5.31
CA GLN A 19 8.78 14.52 6.15
C GLN A 19 9.04 13.19 5.42
N GLY A 20 9.59 13.23 4.20
CA GLY A 20 9.92 12.06 3.39
C GLY A 20 8.75 11.49 2.59
N TRP A 21 7.68 12.26 2.37
CA TRP A 21 6.57 11.86 1.51
C TRP A 21 6.78 12.30 0.07
N VAL A 22 6.21 11.55 -0.87
CA VAL A 22 6.22 11.87 -2.30
C VAL A 22 4.78 12.13 -2.76
N TYR A 23 4.55 13.23 -3.46
CA TYR A 23 3.26 13.51 -4.09
C TYR A 23 3.17 12.82 -5.45
N PHE A 24 2.10 12.07 -5.68
CA PHE A 24 1.79 11.45 -6.96
C PHE A 24 0.28 11.31 -7.11
N LYS A 25 -0.28 11.67 -8.27
CA LYS A 25 -1.71 11.49 -8.61
C LYS A 25 -2.72 11.76 -7.47
N HIS A 26 -2.71 12.95 -6.88
CA HIS A 26 -3.63 13.34 -5.80
C HIS A 26 -3.48 12.58 -4.48
N SER A 27 -2.37 11.88 -4.28
CA SER A 27 -2.04 11.22 -3.01
C SER A 27 -0.60 11.54 -2.60
N PHE A 28 -0.34 11.48 -1.30
CA PHE A 28 0.99 11.47 -0.73
C PHE A 28 1.36 10.05 -0.31
N TYR A 29 2.57 9.63 -0.67
CA TYR A 29 3.09 8.30 -0.40
C TYR A 29 4.30 8.36 0.52
N TYR A 30 4.38 7.46 1.49
CA TYR A 30 5.52 7.32 2.40
C TYR A 30 6.01 5.88 2.39
N VAL A 31 7.26 5.68 1.99
CA VAL A 31 7.92 4.36 2.07
C VAL A 31 8.65 4.26 3.39
N SER A 32 8.38 3.19 4.15
CA SER A 32 9.01 3.00 5.45
C SER A 32 10.52 2.75 5.35
N PRO A 33 11.34 3.29 6.29
CA PRO A 33 12.78 3.00 6.35
C PRO A 33 13.11 1.74 7.16
N VAL A 34 12.12 1.12 7.82
CA VAL A 34 12.28 -0.06 8.68
C VAL A 34 11.26 -1.13 8.30
N LYS A 35 11.45 -2.35 8.80
CA LYS A 35 10.53 -3.46 8.53
C LYS A 35 9.62 -3.77 9.71
N LYS A 36 8.34 -4.03 9.45
CA LYS A 36 7.32 -4.40 10.45
C LYS A 36 6.37 -5.46 9.90
N ASN A 37 5.61 -6.10 10.79
CA ASN A 37 4.50 -6.96 10.38
C ASN A 37 3.37 -6.12 9.77
N TRP A 38 2.43 -6.75 9.06
CA TRP A 38 1.40 -6.02 8.31
C TRP A 38 0.55 -5.14 9.24
N ARG A 39 0.14 -5.68 10.40
CA ARG A 39 -0.66 -4.96 11.40
C ARG A 39 0.04 -3.71 11.92
N ASP A 40 1.29 -3.83 12.35
CA ASP A 40 2.06 -2.72 12.91
C ASP A 40 2.40 -1.69 11.82
N SER A 41 2.64 -2.15 10.58
CA SER A 41 2.79 -1.28 9.40
C SER A 41 1.56 -0.43 9.17
N ARG A 42 0.37 -1.04 9.21
CA ARG A 42 -0.91 -0.32 9.09
C ARG A 42 -1.09 0.71 10.19
N GLN A 43 -0.79 0.34 11.44
CA GLN A 43 -0.88 1.26 12.58
C GLN A 43 0.03 2.48 12.42
N GLU A 44 1.23 2.32 11.86
CA GLU A 44 2.12 3.46 11.55
C GLU A 44 1.53 4.41 10.51
N CYS A 45 0.83 3.88 9.50
CA CYS A 45 0.14 4.72 8.51
C CYS A 45 -1.04 5.46 9.15
N LEU A 46 -1.85 4.76 9.95
CA LEU A 46 -2.99 5.36 10.66
C LEU A 46 -2.56 6.50 11.59
N GLN A 47 -1.45 6.33 12.32
CA GLN A 47 -0.87 7.37 13.17
C GLN A 47 -0.43 8.63 12.40
N ARG A 48 -0.19 8.51 11.09
CA ARG A 48 0.16 9.63 10.18
C ARG A 48 -1.07 10.23 9.48
N GLY A 49 -2.28 9.76 9.82
CA GLY A 49 -3.51 10.12 9.13
C GLY A 49 -3.52 9.65 7.68
N ALA A 50 -3.00 8.45 7.44
CA ALA A 50 -2.92 7.73 6.18
C ALA A 50 -3.41 6.27 6.42
N ASP A 51 -3.40 5.43 5.40
CA ASP A 51 -3.50 3.97 5.59
C ASP A 51 -2.46 3.28 4.69
N LEU A 52 -2.35 1.95 4.72
CA LEU A 52 -1.54 1.22 3.74
C LEU A 52 -2.05 1.50 2.33
N VAL A 53 -1.12 1.56 1.36
CA VAL A 53 -1.45 1.91 -0.03
C VAL A 53 -2.50 0.99 -0.64
N ILE A 54 -3.43 1.59 -1.37
CA ILE A 54 -4.41 0.88 -2.19
C ILE A 54 -3.96 1.02 -3.64
N ILE A 55 -3.73 -0.10 -4.31
CA ILE A 55 -3.33 -0.08 -5.73
C ILE A 55 -4.58 -0.19 -6.58
N ASN A 56 -5.11 0.97 -6.98
CA ASN A 56 -6.34 1.10 -7.76
C ASN A 56 -6.07 1.44 -9.24
N SER A 57 -4.81 1.72 -9.61
CA SER A 57 -4.43 1.98 -10.98
C SER A 57 -3.09 1.33 -11.34
N ARG A 58 -2.89 1.06 -12.64
CA ARG A 58 -1.61 0.55 -13.16
C ARG A 58 -0.43 1.45 -12.83
N ASP A 59 -0.67 2.75 -12.71
CA ASP A 59 0.39 3.72 -12.45
C ASP A 59 0.85 3.72 -10.98
N GLU A 60 0.04 3.17 -10.06
CA GLU A 60 0.43 2.95 -8.65
C GLU A 60 1.15 1.61 -8.48
N GLN A 61 1.03 0.69 -9.44
CA GLN A 61 1.71 -0.58 -9.40
C GLN A 61 3.21 -0.38 -9.68
N VAL A 62 4.04 -0.74 -8.71
CA VAL A 62 5.49 -0.50 -8.75
C VAL A 62 6.27 -1.81 -8.60
N SER A 63 7.45 -1.89 -9.23
CA SER A 63 8.34 -3.05 -9.17
C SER A 63 9.31 -3.00 -7.98
N VAL A 64 8.79 -2.61 -6.81
CA VAL A 64 9.56 -2.55 -5.55
C VAL A 64 9.37 -3.86 -4.78
N ARG A 65 10.34 -4.17 -3.90
CA ARG A 65 10.53 -5.51 -3.33
C ARG A 65 10.25 -5.51 -1.82
N ALA A 66 9.61 -6.57 -1.32
CA ALA A 66 9.37 -6.80 0.10
C ALA A 66 8.66 -5.62 0.78
N ILE A 67 7.53 -5.20 0.19
CA ILE A 67 6.69 -4.09 0.63
C ILE A 67 5.27 -4.58 0.89
N TRP A 68 4.75 -4.32 2.10
CA TRP A 68 3.33 -4.48 2.41
C TRP A 68 2.47 -3.44 1.70
N ILE A 69 1.35 -3.90 1.16
CA ILE A 69 0.25 -3.09 0.63
C ILE A 69 -1.03 -3.32 1.45
N GLY A 70 -2.05 -2.50 1.22
CA GLY A 70 -3.27 -2.50 2.02
C GLY A 70 -4.28 -3.61 1.70
N LEU A 71 -3.85 -4.71 1.09
CA LEU A 71 -4.73 -5.81 0.70
C LEU A 71 -4.61 -6.99 1.68
N THR A 72 -5.75 -7.53 2.12
CA THR A 72 -5.83 -8.67 3.04
C THR A 72 -7.15 -9.42 2.88
N ASP A 73 -7.18 -10.71 3.18
CA ASP A 73 -8.39 -11.53 3.30
C ASP A 73 -8.57 -12.09 4.73
N SER A 74 -7.84 -11.56 5.71
CA SER A 74 -7.86 -11.99 7.13
C SER A 74 -9.24 -11.95 7.82
N GLU A 75 -10.22 -11.24 7.26
CA GLU A 75 -11.61 -11.29 7.72
C GLU A 75 -12.34 -12.55 7.24
N THR A 76 -12.10 -12.96 6.00
CA THR A 76 -12.74 -14.10 5.35
C THR A 76 -11.84 -14.59 4.23
N GLU A 77 -11.22 -15.76 4.45
CA GLU A 77 -10.40 -16.48 3.49
C GLU A 77 -11.00 -16.44 2.07
N ASP A 78 -10.15 -16.21 1.07
CA ASP A 78 -10.48 -16.06 -0.35
C ASP A 78 -11.28 -14.78 -0.69
N ILE A 79 -11.61 -13.91 0.29
CA ILE A 79 -12.28 -12.61 0.07
C ILE A 79 -11.32 -11.45 0.37
N TRP A 80 -10.61 -11.03 -0.68
CA TRP A 80 -9.66 -9.92 -0.63
C TRP A 80 -10.32 -8.55 -0.50
N LYS A 81 -9.96 -7.83 0.56
CA LYS A 81 -10.40 -6.47 0.88
C LYS A 81 -9.22 -5.53 1.05
N TRP A 82 -9.39 -4.32 0.52
CA TRP A 82 -8.51 -3.21 0.82
C TRP A 82 -8.75 -2.68 2.24
N VAL A 83 -7.77 -1.96 2.78
CA VAL A 83 -7.86 -1.33 4.11
C VAL A 83 -9.03 -0.34 4.27
N ASP A 84 -9.58 0.17 3.17
CA ASP A 84 -10.80 1.00 3.16
C ASP A 84 -12.12 0.20 3.14
N GLY A 85 -12.03 -1.13 3.08
CA GLY A 85 -13.16 -2.07 3.04
C GLY A 85 -13.68 -2.38 1.64
N THR A 86 -13.13 -1.78 0.59
CA THR A 86 -13.52 -2.11 -0.79
C THR A 86 -12.98 -3.48 -1.21
N LEU A 87 -13.75 -4.16 -2.08
CA LEU A 87 -13.35 -5.46 -2.63
C LEU A 87 -12.32 -5.30 -3.74
N LEU A 88 -11.42 -6.29 -3.86
CA LEU A 88 -10.48 -6.37 -4.96
C LEU A 88 -11.21 -6.53 -6.30
N SER A 89 -10.89 -5.68 -7.27
CA SER A 89 -11.45 -5.72 -8.64
C SER A 89 -10.42 -6.04 -9.71
N THR A 90 -9.19 -5.55 -9.55
CA THR A 90 -8.04 -5.81 -10.43
C THR A 90 -6.88 -6.24 -9.56
N SER A 91 -6.18 -7.28 -9.97
CA SER A 91 -5.03 -7.80 -9.23
C SER A 91 -3.77 -7.83 -10.09
N TYR A 92 -2.63 -7.81 -9.41
CA TYR A 92 -1.32 -7.97 -10.01
C TYR A 92 -0.57 -9.18 -9.41
N TRP A 93 -1.31 -10.26 -9.14
CA TRP A 93 -0.77 -11.52 -8.63
C TRP A 93 0.35 -12.08 -9.53
N PHE A 94 1.43 -12.56 -8.92
CA PHE A 94 2.48 -13.22 -9.68
C PHE A 94 2.10 -14.68 -9.98
N GLY A 95 2.01 -15.05 -11.25
CA GLY A 95 1.89 -16.46 -11.64
C GLY A 95 0.70 -17.19 -10.99
N SER A 96 1.00 -18.09 -10.05
CA SER A 96 0.02 -18.91 -9.33
C SER A 96 -0.44 -18.33 -7.99
N GLU A 97 -0.11 -17.08 -7.68
CA GLU A 97 -0.61 -16.38 -6.49
C GLU A 97 -2.08 -15.93 -6.64
N PRO A 98 -2.82 -15.77 -5.52
CA PRO A 98 -2.44 -16.16 -4.16
C PRO A 98 -2.48 -17.68 -4.00
N ASN A 99 -1.46 -18.28 -3.39
CA ASN A 99 -1.32 -19.74 -3.31
C ASN A 99 -1.60 -20.31 -1.90
N ASN A 100 -1.72 -19.42 -0.92
CA ASN A 100 -2.00 -19.69 0.48
C ASN A 100 -1.12 -20.80 1.10
N PHE A 101 0.19 -20.63 0.92
CA PHE A 101 1.21 -21.59 1.32
C PHE A 101 1.17 -21.83 2.84
N GLY A 102 1.49 -23.04 3.27
CA GLY A 102 1.77 -23.29 4.69
C GLY A 102 0.55 -23.38 5.62
N SER A 103 -0.60 -23.85 5.12
CA SER A 103 -1.82 -24.21 5.88
C SER A 103 -2.85 -23.08 6.05
N ARG A 104 -3.00 -22.23 5.04
CA ARG A 104 -3.93 -21.11 5.07
C ARG A 104 -3.59 -20.01 6.08
N ASP A 105 -2.32 -19.56 6.07
CA ASP A 105 -1.79 -18.54 6.98
C ASP A 105 -1.31 -17.28 6.23
N GLU A 106 -1.58 -17.17 4.91
CA GLU A 106 -1.05 -16.09 4.06
C GLU A 106 -2.08 -14.97 3.81
N ASP A 107 -2.54 -14.31 4.86
CA ASP A 107 -3.69 -13.39 4.69
C ASP A 107 -3.33 -11.96 4.25
N CYS A 108 -2.06 -11.67 3.95
CA CYS A 108 -1.55 -10.31 3.72
C CYS A 108 -0.71 -10.20 2.45
N VAL A 109 -0.82 -9.09 1.72
CA VAL A 109 -0.16 -8.97 0.40
C VAL A 109 1.11 -8.14 0.45
N GLU A 110 2.19 -8.72 -0.08
CA GLU A 110 3.44 -8.02 -0.38
C GLU A 110 3.70 -7.86 -1.89
N LEU A 111 4.47 -6.83 -2.24
CA LEU A 111 5.13 -6.74 -3.55
C LEU A 111 6.41 -7.59 -3.52
N GLY A 112 6.39 -8.69 -4.26
CA GLY A 112 7.44 -9.71 -4.31
C GLY A 112 8.63 -9.37 -5.22
N VAL A 113 9.65 -10.22 -5.17
CA VAL A 113 10.94 -10.00 -5.86
C VAL A 113 10.96 -10.58 -7.28
N TYR A 114 9.95 -10.23 -8.09
CA TYR A 114 9.76 -10.84 -9.42
C TYR A 114 10.24 -9.97 -10.59
N GLY A 115 10.52 -8.68 -10.35
CA GLY A 115 11.05 -7.76 -11.38
C GLY A 115 10.04 -7.37 -12.47
N THR A 116 8.75 -7.60 -12.23
CA THR A 116 7.63 -7.32 -13.12
C THR A 116 6.57 -6.47 -12.41
N GLU A 117 5.57 -5.98 -13.15
CA GLU A 117 4.36 -5.37 -12.57
C GLU A 117 3.41 -6.42 -11.97
N MET A 118 3.37 -7.64 -12.50
CA MET A 118 2.64 -8.76 -11.91
C MET A 118 3.48 -9.38 -10.80
N ASN A 119 3.46 -8.80 -9.60
CA ASN A 119 4.42 -9.13 -8.55
C ASN A 119 3.80 -9.34 -7.15
N TRP A 120 2.48 -9.37 -7.02
CA TRP A 120 1.86 -9.56 -5.71
C TRP A 120 2.00 -11.00 -5.25
N ASN A 121 2.22 -11.14 -3.95
CA ASN A 121 2.34 -12.40 -3.24
C ASN A 121 1.54 -12.29 -1.95
N ASP A 122 0.67 -13.25 -1.69
CA ASP A 122 0.12 -13.45 -0.36
C ASP A 122 1.19 -14.03 0.55
N ALA A 123 1.29 -13.54 1.78
CA ALA A 123 2.32 -13.92 2.71
C ALA A 123 1.78 -13.87 4.15
N PRO A 124 2.39 -14.63 5.08
CA PRO A 124 1.96 -14.58 6.46
C PRO A 124 2.11 -13.18 7.03
N CYS A 125 1.01 -12.62 7.54
CA CYS A 125 0.94 -11.25 8.05
C CYS A 125 2.01 -10.94 9.13
N ARG A 126 2.52 -11.97 9.81
CA ARG A 126 3.59 -11.90 10.81
C ARG A 126 4.99 -11.61 10.25
N PHE A 127 5.21 -11.79 8.95
CA PHE A 127 6.49 -11.49 8.29
C PHE A 127 6.81 -10.00 8.39
N LYS A 128 8.10 -9.67 8.36
CA LYS A 128 8.55 -8.28 8.48
C LYS A 128 8.98 -7.75 7.13
N ASN A 129 8.23 -6.79 6.59
CA ASN A 129 8.51 -6.10 5.35
C ASN A 129 8.52 -4.59 5.54
N PHE A 130 9.05 -3.88 4.55
CA PHE A 130 8.78 -2.45 4.42
C PHE A 130 7.30 -2.26 4.09
N TRP A 131 6.79 -1.04 4.12
CA TRP A 131 5.41 -0.74 3.77
C TRP A 131 5.30 0.63 3.11
N ILE A 132 4.20 0.85 2.38
CA ILE A 132 3.85 2.14 1.82
C ILE A 132 2.58 2.63 2.48
N CYS A 133 2.63 3.83 3.05
CA CYS A 133 1.43 4.56 3.43
C CYS A 133 0.96 5.43 2.27
N GLU A 134 -0.36 5.51 2.09
CA GLU A 134 -1.01 6.43 1.16
C GLU A 134 -1.95 7.36 1.91
N LYS A 135 -1.86 8.65 1.58
CA LYS A 135 -2.74 9.70 2.08
C LYS A 135 -3.35 10.45 0.92
N MET A 136 -4.63 10.21 0.68
CA MET A 136 -5.40 10.93 -0.33
C MET A 136 -5.47 12.43 0.01
N LEU A 137 -5.17 13.26 -0.97
CA LEU A 137 -5.29 14.70 -0.87
C LEU A 137 -6.72 15.14 -1.21
N VAL A 138 -7.41 15.72 -0.23
CA VAL A 138 -8.74 16.32 -0.40
C VAL A 138 -8.59 17.84 -0.47
N LEU A 139 -8.83 18.45 -1.64
CA LEU A 139 -8.68 19.90 -1.92
C LEU A 139 -9.98 20.60 -2.35
#